data_AF-A0A2E6L075-F1
#
_entry.id   AF-A0A2E6L075-F1
#
_cell.length_a   1.000
_cell.length_b   1.000
_cell.length_c   1.000
_cell.angle_alpha   90.00
_cell.angle_beta   90.00
_cell.angle_gamma   90.00
#
_symmetry.space_group_name_H-M   'P 1'
#
loop_
_entity.id
_entity.type
_entity.pdbx_description
1 polymer ?
#
loop_
_entity_poly.entity_id
_entity_poly.type
_entity_poly.pdbx_seq_one_letter_code
_entity_poly.pdbx_strand_id
1 'polypeptide(L)' 'MKLPTFLFLAALTLGASASITAVRDIFEHSCVECHNAEKDKGGLRMDVKASFLKGGDSGSPI' A
#
# COMPACT_ATOMS: atom_id res chain seq x y z
N MET A 1 -4.61 -38.20 30.86
CA MET A 1 -5.15 -36.98 30.23
C MET A 1 -4.02 -36.31 29.47
N LYS A 2 -3.79 -36.73 28.21
CA LYS A 2 -2.68 -36.27 27.37
C LYS A 2 -3.25 -35.19 26.45
N LEU A 3 -2.92 -33.93 26.72
CA LEU A 3 -3.30 -32.82 25.85
C LEU A 3 -2.71 -33.10 24.46
N PRO A 4 -3.52 -33.10 23.37
CA PRO A 4 -3.02 -33.49 22.07
C PRO A 4 -1.99 -32.47 21.60
N THR A 5 -0.78 -32.95 21.37
CA THR A 5 0.39 -32.22 20.85
C THR A 5 0.08 -31.47 19.53
N PHE A 6 -1.07 -31.75 18.91
CA PHE A 6 -1.60 -31.08 17.73
C PHE A 6 -1.97 -29.60 17.92
N LEU A 7 -2.15 -29.10 19.15
CA LEU A 7 -2.53 -27.70 19.37
C LEU A 7 -1.37 -26.69 19.18
N PHE A 8 -0.12 -27.15 19.14
CA PHE A 8 1.04 -26.26 19.09
C PHE A 8 1.50 -25.88 17.67
N LEU A 9 1.00 -26.51 16.61
CA LEU A 9 1.48 -26.27 15.24
C LEU A 9 0.76 -25.12 14.51
N ALA A 10 -0.34 -24.59 15.07
CA ALA A 10 -1.12 -23.54 14.43
C ALA A 10 -0.47 -22.13 14.50
N ALA A 11 0.48 -21.91 15.41
CA ALA A 11 1.08 -20.59 15.63
C ALA A 11 2.13 -20.17 14.57
N LEU A 12 2.60 -21.09 13.72
CA LEU A 12 3.73 -20.84 12.82
C LEU A 12 3.35 -20.11 11.52
N THR A 13 2.06 -19.93 11.23
CA THR A 13 1.60 -19.29 9.98
C THR A 13 1.28 -17.79 10.12
N LEU A 14 1.38 -17.22 11.33
CA LEU A 14 1.28 -15.78 11.56
C LEU A 14 2.60 -15.09 11.14
N GLY A 15 2.91 -15.17 9.85
CA GLY A 15 4.07 -14.52 9.26
C GLY A 15 3.97 -13.00 9.44
N ALA A 16 5.04 -12.38 9.93
CA ALA A 16 5.16 -10.93 10.01
C ALA A 16 5.05 -10.33 8.60
N SER A 17 3.94 -9.64 8.32
CA SER A 17 3.81 -8.85 7.09
C SER A 17 4.63 -7.57 7.26
N ALA A 18 5.56 -7.30 6.34
CA ALA A 18 6.20 -6.00 6.26
C ALA A 18 5.11 -4.93 6.03
N SER A 19 5.08 -3.90 6.89
CA SER A 19 4.11 -2.82 6.79
C SER A 19 4.64 -1.72 5.89
N ILE A 20 3.81 -1.22 4.98
CA ILE A 20 4.15 -0.10 4.08
C ILE A 20 3.95 1.28 4.73
N THR A 21 3.58 1.36 6.01
CA THR A 21 3.19 2.62 6.66
C THR A 21 4.28 3.69 6.58
N ALA A 22 5.54 3.32 6.84
CA ALA A 22 6.65 4.27 6.76
C ALA A 22 6.85 4.84 5.34
N VAL A 23 6.52 4.05 4.32
CA VAL A 23 6.59 4.49 2.92
C VAL A 23 5.39 5.38 2.59
N ARG A 24 4.20 5.06 3.10
CA ARG A 24 2.98 5.83 2.85
C ARG A 24 3.15 7.30 3.23
N ASP A 25 3.68 7.59 4.41
CA ASP A 25 3.80 8.98 4.89
C ASP A 25 4.68 9.83 3.96
N ILE A 26 5.70 9.23 3.34
CA ILE A 26 6.54 9.91 2.34
C ILE A 26 5.68 10.30 1.12
N PHE A 27 4.85 9.39 0.61
CA PHE A 27 3.97 9.69 -0.53
C PHE A 27 2.91 10.73 -0.19
N GLU A 28 2.36 10.68 1.02
CA GLU A 28 1.35 11.66 1.47
C GLU A 28 1.91 13.08 1.43
N HIS A 29 3.11 13.29 1.99
CA HIS A 29 3.75 14.59 2.07
C HIS A 29 4.45 15.04 0.78
N SER A 30 4.98 14.11 0.00
CA SER A 30 5.80 14.48 -1.17
C SER A 30 5.02 14.49 -2.48
N CYS A 31 3.88 13.80 -2.53
CA CYS A 31 3.17 13.54 -3.79
C CYS A 31 1.68 13.83 -3.67
N VAL A 32 0.98 13.21 -2.71
CA VAL A 32 -0.48 13.29 -2.58
C VAL A 32 -0.94 14.70 -2.24
N GLU A 33 -0.15 15.50 -1.51
CA GLU A 33 -0.47 16.91 -1.25
C GLU A 33 -0.83 17.70 -2.54
N CYS A 34 -0.22 17.32 -3.67
CA CYS A 34 -0.41 17.95 -4.98
C CYS A 34 -1.07 17.05 -6.05
N HIS A 35 -1.15 15.73 -5.84
CA HIS A 35 -1.70 14.73 -6.77
C HIS A 35 -2.83 13.90 -6.11
N ASN A 36 -3.91 14.58 -5.76
CA ASN A 36 -5.09 14.06 -5.07
C ASN A 36 -6.39 14.40 -5.82
N ALA A 37 -7.54 14.10 -5.20
CA ALA A 37 -8.86 14.34 -5.78
C ALA A 37 -9.17 15.79 -6.17
N GLU A 38 -8.59 16.76 -5.47
CA GLU A 38 -8.85 18.18 -5.68
C GLU A 38 -7.76 18.85 -6.53
N LYS A 39 -6.56 18.27 -6.55
CA LYS A 39 -5.38 18.78 -7.23
C LYS A 39 -4.73 17.64 -8.01
N ASP A 40 -4.91 17.60 -9.32
CA ASP A 40 -4.41 16.52 -10.18
C ASP A 40 -3.79 17.06 -11.47
N LYS A 41 -2.90 18.04 -11.32
CA LYS A 41 -2.19 18.65 -12.45
C LYS A 41 -1.49 17.57 -13.29
N GLY A 42 -1.71 17.61 -14.60
CA GLY A 42 -1.15 16.61 -15.52
C GLY A 42 -1.86 15.26 -15.45
N GLY A 43 -3.10 15.21 -14.95
CA GLY A 43 -3.94 14.01 -14.88
C GLY A 43 -3.44 12.93 -13.91
N LEU A 44 -2.41 13.23 -13.10
CA LEU A 44 -1.77 12.27 -12.22
C LEU A 44 -2.43 12.28 -10.84
N ARG A 45 -2.84 11.08 -10.39
CA ARG A 45 -3.55 10.82 -9.14
C ARG A 45 -2.84 9.72 -8.34
N MET A 46 -2.38 10.06 -7.14
CA MET A 46 -1.53 9.16 -6.33
C MET A 46 -2.18 8.71 -5.02
N ASP A 47 -3.32 9.27 -4.65
CA ASP A 47 -4.13 8.90 -3.47
C ASP A 47 -4.89 7.57 -3.61
N VAL A 48 -5.09 7.11 -4.85
CA VAL A 48 -5.81 5.88 -5.16
C VAL A 48 -4.91 4.96 -5.97
N LYS A 49 -4.69 3.73 -5.47
CA LYS A 49 -3.80 2.74 -6.09
C LYS A 49 -4.08 2.52 -7.59
N ALA A 50 -5.34 2.39 -7.97
CA ALA A 50 -5.72 2.17 -9.37
C ALA A 50 -5.36 3.36 -10.27
N SER A 51 -5.62 4.57 -9.79
CA SER A 51 -5.27 5.80 -10.51
C SER A 51 -3.76 6.00 -10.60
N PHE A 52 -3.03 5.67 -9.53
CA PHE A 52 -1.58 5.74 -9.53
C PHE A 52 -0.99 4.83 -10.62
N LEU A 53 -1.48 3.59 -10.74
CA LEU A 53 -1.03 2.64 -11.76
C LEU A 53 -1.46 3.02 -13.19
N LYS A 54 -2.46 3.88 -13.35
CA LYS A 54 -2.89 4.38 -14.66
C LYS A 54 -1.90 5.42 -15.23
N GLY A 55 -1.24 6.18 -14.39
CA GLY A 55 -0.41 7.32 -14.80
C GLY A 55 -1.22 8.57 -15.15
N GLY A 56 -0.52 9.58 -15.65
CA GLY A 56 -1.09 10.87 -16.05
C GLY A 56 -0.83 11.18 -17.52
N ASP A 57 -0.78 12.46 -17.86
CA ASP A 57 -0.59 12.95 -19.24
C ASP A 57 0.77 12.54 -19.83
N SER A 58 1.76 12.26 -18.98
CA SER A 58 3.07 11.72 -19.39
C SER A 58 3.01 10.24 -19.79
N GLY A 59 1.84 9.61 -19.68
CA GLY A 59 1.60 8.22 -20.05
C GLY A 59 1.64 7.26 -18.86
N SER A 60 1.69 5.97 -19.20
CA SER A 60 1.75 4.88 -18.24
C SER A 60 3.02 4.97 -17.37
N PRO A 61 2.94 4.69 -16.05
CA PRO A 61 4.10 4.64 -15.18
C PRO A 61 4.95 3.36 -15.40
N ILE A 62 4.47 2.44 -16.23
CA ILE A 62 5.12 1.18 -16.63
C ILE A 62 5.15 1.01 -18.15
#